data_AF-A0A7W1YHI0-F1
#
_entry.id   AF-A0A7W1YHI0-F1
#
_cell.length_a   1.000
_cell.length_b   1.000
_cell.length_c   1.000
_cell.angle_alpha   90.00
_cell.angle_beta   90.00
_cell.angle_gamma   90.00
#
_symmetry.space_group_name_H-M   'P 1'
#
loop_
_entity.id
_entity.type
_entity.pdbx_description
1 polymer ?
#
loop_
_entity_poly.entity_id
_entity_poly.type
_entity_poly.pdbx_seq_one_letter_code
_entity_poly.pdbx_strand_id
1 'polypeptide(L)'
;MYQLELQQDAVRHGMRQIEKHEEFMHWHLKQKDRIFNEMELIWKKGKRAYQIRENIVEMNRYQNKYLNEIEERQLELKRQQQTLIEKEEELIQKRKRAWEEESL
;
A
#
# COMPACT_ATOMS: atom_id res chain seq x y z
N MET A 1 0.91 26.24 -9.80
CA MET A 1 0.09 25.81 -8.64
C MET A 1 -0.93 24.76 -9.04
N TYR A 2 -1.80 25.02 -10.02
CA TYR A 2 -2.81 24.05 -10.47
C TYR A 2 -2.25 22.63 -10.78
N GLN A 3 -1.11 22.53 -11.47
CA GLN A 3 -0.48 21.23 -11.75
C GLN A 3 0.03 20.50 -10.49
N LEU A 4 0.46 21.25 -9.46
CA LEU A 4 0.95 20.67 -8.20
C LEU A 4 -0.23 20.14 -7.36
N GLU A 5 -1.33 20.88 -7.31
CA GLU A 5 -2.58 20.46 -6.65
C GLU A 5 -3.12 19.17 -7.29
N LEU A 6 -3.16 19.09 -8.62
CA LEU A 6 -3.55 17.87 -9.33
C LEU A 6 -2.66 16.67 -8.99
N GLN A 7 -1.35 16.88 -8.85
CA GLN A 7 -0.42 15.82 -8.46
C GLN A 7 -0.64 15.39 -7.00
N GLN A 8 -0.86 16.33 -6.08
CA GLN A 8 -1.19 16.03 -4.69
C GLN A 8 -2.52 15.25 -4.58
N ASP A 9 -3.53 15.63 -5.35
CA ASP A 9 -4.82 14.93 -5.38
C ASP A 9 -4.71 13.52 -5.94
N ALA A 10 -3.89 13.32 -6.98
CA ALA A 10 -3.60 12.00 -7.52
C ALA A 10 -2.93 11.10 -6.47
N VAL A 11 -1.94 11.61 -5.73
CA VAL A 11 -1.27 10.87 -4.65
C VAL A 11 -2.24 10.55 -3.51
N ARG A 12 -3.05 11.53 -3.06
CA ARG A 12 -4.09 11.32 -2.03
C ARG A 12 -5.15 10.31 -2.46
N HIS A 13 -5.53 10.31 -3.74
CA HIS A 13 -6.43 9.30 -4.28
C HIS A 13 -5.77 7.93 -4.27
N GLY A 14 -4.51 7.82 -4.73
CA GLY A 14 -3.74 6.58 -4.70
C GLY A 14 -3.63 5.97 -3.30
N MET A 15 -3.30 6.78 -2.29
CA MET A 15 -3.19 6.31 -0.90
C MET A 15 -4.53 5.74 -0.39
N ARG A 16 -5.64 6.44 -0.63
CA ARG A 16 -6.97 5.97 -0.23
C ARG A 16 -7.39 4.67 -0.91
N GLN A 17 -6.98 4.45 -2.16
CA GLN A 17 -7.27 3.19 -2.85
C GLN A 17 -6.48 2.03 -2.23
N ILE A 18 -5.21 2.25 -1.89
CA ILE A 18 -4.40 1.22 -1.24
C ILE A 18 -4.94 0.88 0.14
N GLU A 19 -5.28 1.87 0.97
CA GLU A 19 -5.86 1.64 2.31
C GLU A 19 -7.12 0.76 2.23
N LYS A 20 -8.03 1.06 1.29
CA LYS A 20 -9.23 0.23 1.08
C LYS A 20 -8.90 -1.19 0.64
N HIS A 21 -7.92 -1.36 -0.23
CA HIS A 21 -7.48 -2.69 -0.66
C HIS A 21 -6.82 -3.48 0.47
N GLU A 22 -6.07 -2.82 1.36
CA GLU A 22 -5.47 -3.46 2.53
C GLU A 22 -6.51 -3.96 3.54
N GLU A 23 -7.52 -3.16 3.84
CA GLU A 23 -8.61 -3.55 4.75
C GLU A 23 -9.35 -4.78 4.20
N PHE A 24 -9.68 -4.75 2.90
CA PHE A 24 -10.34 -5.86 2.23
C PHE A 24 -9.45 -7.11 2.21
N MET A 25 -8.16 -6.96 1.91
CA MET A 25 -7.19 -8.04 1.95
C MET A 25 -7.07 -8.65 3.35
N HIS A 26 -6.92 -7.84 4.40
CA HIS A 26 -6.84 -8.33 5.79
C HIS A 26 -8.05 -9.17 6.17
N TRP A 27 -9.25 -8.74 5.77
CA TRP A 27 -10.46 -9.52 5.99
C TRP A 27 -10.38 -10.89 5.30
N HIS A 28 -10.00 -10.92 4.02
CA HIS A 28 -9.86 -12.16 3.25
C HIS A 28 -8.78 -13.09 3.82
N LEU A 29 -7.64 -12.55 4.24
CA LEU A 29 -6.55 -13.31 4.84
C LEU A 29 -7.01 -14.00 6.12
N LYS A 30 -7.76 -13.30 6.97
CA LYS A 30 -8.33 -13.87 8.18
C LYS A 30 -9.32 -15.00 7.88
N GLN A 31 -10.18 -14.85 6.86
CA GLN A 31 -11.08 -15.94 6.45
C GLN A 31 -10.30 -17.14 5.90
N LYS A 32 -9.29 -16.89 5.07
CA LYS A 32 -8.43 -17.92 4.49
C LYS A 32 -7.70 -18.72 5.58
N ASP A 33 -7.10 -18.04 6.56
CA ASP A 33 -6.40 -18.71 7.67
C ASP A 33 -7.35 -19.57 8.52
N ARG A 34 -8.57 -19.09 8.75
CA ARG A 34 -9.62 -19.90 9.40
C ARG A 34 -9.91 -21.18 8.62
N ILE A 35 -10.17 -21.07 7.32
CA ILE A 35 -10.48 -22.22 6.46
C ILE A 35 -9.31 -23.20 6.45
N PHE A 36 -8.08 -22.71 6.34
CA PHE A 36 -6.89 -23.55 6.35
C PHE A 36 -6.75 -24.34 7.65
N ASN A 37 -6.95 -23.68 8.79
CA ASN A 37 -6.96 -24.35 10.09
C ASN A 37 -8.04 -25.44 10.17
N GLU A 38 -9.26 -25.16 9.68
CA GLU A 38 -10.34 -26.15 9.62
C GLU A 38 -9.97 -27.35 8.72
N MET A 39 -9.33 -27.11 7.58
CA MET A 39 -8.85 -28.17 6.70
C MET A 39 -7.77 -29.04 7.36
N GLU A 40 -6.80 -28.44 8.05
CA GLU A 40 -5.75 -29.18 8.76
C GLU A 40 -6.29 -30.03 9.91
N LEU A 41 -7.38 -29.58 10.55
CA LEU A 41 -8.07 -30.35 11.58
C LEU A 41 -8.81 -31.57 11.02
N ILE A 42 -9.40 -31.45 9.83
CA ILE A 42 -10.11 -32.55 9.14
C ILE A 42 -9.12 -33.56 8.57
N TRP A 43 -8.14 -33.09 7.82
CA TRP A 43 -7.15 -33.95 7.14
C TRP A 43 -5.83 -33.96 7.90
N LYS A 44 -5.77 -34.73 8.99
CA LYS A 44 -4.56 -34.82 9.83
C LYS A 44 -3.44 -35.67 9.23
N LYS A 45 -3.78 -36.72 8.46
CA LYS A 45 -2.83 -37.72 7.93
C LYS A 45 -3.20 -38.18 6.52
N GLY A 46 -2.24 -38.82 5.84
CA GLY A 46 -2.41 -39.37 4.49
C GLY A 46 -2.10 -38.36 3.38
N LYS A 47 -2.19 -38.83 2.12
CA LYS A 47 -1.81 -38.05 0.93
C LYS A 47 -2.55 -36.71 0.84
N ARG A 48 -3.82 -36.68 1.22
CA ARG A 48 -4.65 -35.45 1.20
C ARG A 48 -4.16 -34.41 2.20
N ALA A 49 -3.76 -34.82 3.41
CA ALA A 49 -3.21 -33.92 4.41
C ALA A 49 -1.91 -33.26 3.94
N TYR A 50 -1.05 -34.03 3.26
CA TYR A 50 0.20 -33.52 2.70
C TYR A 50 -0.05 -32.48 1.59
N GLN A 51 -0.93 -32.80 0.64
CA GLN A 51 -1.32 -31.88 -0.43
C GLN A 51 -1.93 -30.57 0.10
N ILE A 52 -2.77 -30.65 1.13
CA ILE A 52 -3.36 -29.46 1.75
C ILE A 52 -2.27 -28.57 2.36
N ARG A 53 -1.31 -29.15 3.09
CA ARG A 53 -0.20 -28.38 3.67
C ARG A 53 0.67 -27.74 2.60
N GLU A 54 1.01 -28.45 1.53
CA GLU A 54 1.76 -27.88 0.42
C GLU A 54 1.02 -26.69 -0.21
N ASN A 55 -0.26 -26.84 -0.49
CA ASN A 55 -1.09 -25.77 -1.04
C ASN A 55 -1.18 -24.56 -0.09
N ILE A 56 -1.32 -24.79 1.22
CA ILE A 56 -1.32 -23.73 2.24
C ILE A 56 0.00 -22.96 2.21
N VAL A 57 1.13 -23.68 2.17
CA VAL A 57 2.47 -23.07 2.10
C VAL A 57 2.61 -22.24 0.81
N GLU A 58 2.19 -22.77 -0.33
CA GLU A 58 2.23 -22.06 -1.59
C GLU A 58 1.35 -20.79 -1.57
N MET A 59 0.12 -20.90 -1.08
CA MET A 59 -0.79 -19.75 -0.96
C MET A 59 -0.23 -18.69 0.00
N ASN A 60 0.42 -19.09 1.09
CA ASN A 60 1.09 -18.16 2.01
C ASN A 60 2.27 -17.44 1.34
N ARG A 61 3.01 -18.11 0.44
CA ARG A 61 4.08 -17.46 -0.34
C ARG A 61 3.53 -16.38 -1.28
N TYR A 62 2.46 -16.67 -2.01
CA TYR A 62 1.81 -15.67 -2.87
C TYR A 62 1.26 -14.51 -2.06
N GLN A 63 0.60 -14.78 -0.94
CA GLN A 63 0.13 -13.75 -0.01
C GLN A 63 1.25 -12.82 0.42
N ASN A 64 2.38 -13.36 0.89
CA ASN A 64 3.50 -12.54 1.35
C ASN A 64 4.08 -11.69 0.20
N LYS A 65 4.15 -12.25 -1.01
CA LYS A 65 4.57 -11.48 -2.19
C LYS A 65 3.66 -10.28 -2.44
N TYR A 66 2.33 -10.47 -2.43
CA TYR A 66 1.39 -9.37 -2.64
C TYR A 66 1.42 -8.33 -1.51
N LEU A 67 1.57 -8.76 -0.25
CA LEU A 67 1.72 -7.83 0.87
C LEU A 67 2.97 -6.97 0.72
N ASN A 68 4.10 -7.56 0.31
CA ASN A 68 5.32 -6.81 0.05
C ASN A 68 5.14 -5.80 -1.10
N GLU A 69 4.48 -6.18 -2.19
CA GLU A 69 4.19 -5.27 -3.31
C GLU A 69 3.31 -4.09 -2.88
N ILE A 70 2.34 -4.32 -1.98
CA ILE A 70 1.51 -3.26 -1.39
C ILE A 70 2.37 -2.33 -0.53
N GLU A 71 3.19 -2.87 0.37
CA GLU A 71 4.08 -2.07 1.23
C GLU A 71 5.05 -1.21 0.42
N GLU A 72 5.64 -1.77 -0.65
CA GLU A 72 6.52 -1.04 -1.57
C GLU A 72 5.77 0.10 -2.25
N ARG A 73 4.54 -0.14 -2.72
CA ARG A 73 3.72 0.88 -3.38
C ARG A 73 3.30 1.99 -2.42
N GLN A 74 2.98 1.66 -1.17
CA GLN A 74 2.73 2.66 -0.13
C GLN A 74 3.94 3.53 0.14
N LEU A 75 5.12 2.92 0.22
CA LEU A 75 6.37 3.63 0.44
C LEU A 75 6.67 4.58 -0.72
N GLU A 76 6.43 4.15 -1.96
CA GLU A 76 6.55 4.99 -3.16
C GLU A 76 5.61 6.20 -3.09
N LEU A 77 4.33 6.00 -2.78
CA LEU A 77 3.36 7.09 -2.66
C LEU A 77 3.73 8.07 -1.54
N LYS A 78 4.19 7.59 -0.39
CA LYS A 78 4.68 8.44 0.71
C LYS A 78 5.87 9.30 0.27
N ARG A 79 6.82 8.71 -0.47
CA ARG A 79 7.96 9.46 -1.04
C ARG A 79 7.50 10.50 -2.07
N GLN A 80 6.56 10.14 -2.93
CA GLN A 80 5.99 11.10 -3.89
C GLN A 80 5.29 12.26 -3.19
N GLN A 81 4.52 11.97 -2.13
CA GLN A 81 3.87 13.00 -1.31
C GLN A 81 4.90 13.95 -0.70
N GLN A 82 5.96 13.42 -0.09
CA GLN A 82 7.02 14.21 0.53
C GLN A 82 7.71 15.14 -0.49
N THR A 83 8.06 14.61 -1.67
CA THR A 83 8.64 15.42 -2.75
C THR A 83 7.70 16.54 -3.22
N LEU A 84 6.39 16.31 -3.24
CA LEU A 84 5.42 17.34 -3.61
C LEU A 84 5.29 18.44 -2.55
N ILE A 85 5.39 18.08 -1.27
CA ILE A 85 5.41 19.04 -0.15
C ILE A 85 6.65 19.93 -0.25
N GLU A 86 7.83 19.35 -0.46
CA GLU A 86 9.09 20.10 -0.61
C GLU A 86 9.03 21.08 -1.79
N LYS A 87 8.48 20.65 -2.94
CA LYS A 87 8.26 21.52 -4.09
C LYS A 87 7.28 22.66 -3.80
N GLU A 88 6.25 22.41 -3.01
CA GLU A 88 5.30 23.44 -2.59
C GLU A 88 5.99 24.50 -1.72
N GLU A 89 6.77 24.06 -0.73
CA GLU A 89 7.55 24.93 0.14
C GLU A 89 8.55 25.78 -0.66
N GLU A 90 9.28 25.18 -1.61
CA GLU A 90 10.19 25.92 -2.49
C GLU A 90 9.48 27.01 -3.30
N LEU A 91 8.29 26.71 -3.84
CA LEU A 91 7.51 27.68 -4.61
C LEU A 91 7.00 28.82 -3.73
N ILE A 92 6.59 28.53 -2.49
CA ILE A 92 6.18 29.53 -1.50
C ILE A 92 7.36 30.45 -1.17
N GLN A 93 8.55 29.89 -0.91
CA GLN A 93 9.74 30.67 -0.60
C GLN A 93 10.17 31.55 -1.78
N LYS A 94 10.15 31.03 -3.01
CA LYS A 94 10.45 31.82 -4.21
C LYS A 94 9.49 32.99 -4.38
N ARG A 95 8.19 32.77 -4.15
CA ARG A 95 7.19 33.85 -4.21
C ARG A 95 7.42 34.90 -3.14
N LYS A 96 7.75 34.49 -1.91
CA LYS A 96 8.05 35.41 -0.82
C LYS A 96 9.23 36.32 -1.16
N ARG A 97 10.31 35.75 -1.70
CA ARG A 97 11.50 36.52 -2.14
C ARG A 97 11.17 37.49 -3.27
N ALA A 98 10.44 37.03 -4.29
CA ALA A 98 10.04 37.90 -5.40
C ALA A 98 9.20 39.09 -4.92
N TRP A 99 8.30 38.88 -3.95
CA TRP A 99 7.50 39.95 -3.36
C TRP A 99 8.34 40.93 -2.53
N GLU A 100 9.34 40.43 -1.78
CA GLU A 100 10.30 41.26 -1.03
C GLU A 100 11.18 42.11 -1.96
N GLU A 101 11.58 41.57 -3.12
CA GLU A 101 12.36 42.28 -4.16
C GLU A 101 11.53 43.33 -4.92
N GLU A 102 10.24 43.09 -5.18
CA GLU A 102 9.32 44.06 -5.81
C GLU A 102 8.88 45.20 -4.87
N SER A 103 9.07 45.03 -3.56
CA SER A 103 8.66 46.01 -2.53
C SER A 103 9.79 46.97 -2.11
N LEU A 104 10.98 46.85 -2.71
CA LEU A 104 12.17 47.69 -2.53
C LEU A 104 12.33 48.68 -3.69
#